data_AF-A0A9X3WPN8-F1
#
_entry.id   AF-A0A9X3WPN8-F1
#
_cell.length_a   1.000
_cell.length_b   1.000
_cell.length_c   1.000
_cell.angle_alpha   90.00
_cell.angle_beta   90.00
_cell.angle_gamma   90.00
#
_symmetry.space_group_name_H-M   'P 1'
#
loop_
_entity.id
_entity.type
_entity.pdbx_description
1 polymer ?
#
loop_
_entity_poly.entity_id
_entity_poly.type
_entity_poly.pdbx_seq_one_letter_code
_entity_poly.pdbx_strand_id
1 'polypeptide(L)' 'MEKWEKAFRNAKASLAVEGLHIKSEEETLIKEFLQNKINDEEFYKKALTMIK' A
#
# COMPACT_ATOMS: atom_id res chain seq x y z
N MET A 1 -11.03 -3.68 -13.78
CA MET A 1 -9.83 -3.39 -12.98
C MET A 1 -9.87 -1.92 -12.62
N GLU A 2 -9.89 -1.60 -11.33
CA GLU A 2 -9.75 -0.22 -10.86
C GLU A 2 -8.41 0.35 -11.37
N LYS A 3 -8.38 1.63 -11.73
CA LYS A 3 -7.17 2.27 -12.32
C LYS A 3 -5.92 2.10 -11.45
N TRP A 4 -6.09 2.02 -10.13
CA TRP A 4 -4.99 1.88 -9.18
C TRP A 4 -4.43 0.45 -9.09
N GLU A 5 -5.17 -0.60 -9.44
CA GLU A 5 -4.69 -1.99 -9.33
C GLU A 5 -3.46 -2.23 -10.21
N LYS A 6 -3.49 -1.71 -11.44
CA LYS A 6 -2.34 -1.77 -12.36
C LYS A 6 -1.14 -0.99 -11.82
N ALA A 7 -1.38 0.20 -11.28
CA ALA A 7 -0.32 1.04 -10.71
C ALA A 7 0.32 0.37 -9.50
N PHE A 8 -0.49 -0.19 -8.61
CA PHE A 8 -0.04 -0.90 -7.42
C PHE A 8 0.74 -2.18 -7.77
N ARG A 9 0.28 -2.95 -8.77
CA ARG A 9 1.03 -4.11 -9.28
C ARG A 9 2.39 -3.70 -9.84
N ASN A 10 2.46 -2.61 -10.60
CA ASN A 10 3.71 -2.11 -11.15
C ASN A 10 4.65 -1.60 -10.05
N ALA A 11 4.13 -0.94 -9.01
CA ALA A 11 4.93 -0.53 -7.85
C ALA A 11 5.54 -1.73 -7.12
N LYS A 12 4.74 -2.79 -6.89
CA LYS A 12 5.25 -4.05 -6.30
C LYS A 12 6.36 -4.68 -7.14
N ALA A 13 6.18 -4.72 -8.46
CA ALA A 13 7.21 -5.24 -9.37
C ALA A 13 8.49 -4.38 -9.32
N SER A 14 8.36 -3.07 -9.23
CA SER A 14 9.50 -2.13 -9.16
C SER A 14 10.29 -2.33 -7.85
N LEU A 15 9.60 -2.44 -6.72
CA LEU A 15 10.23 -2.74 -5.42
C LEU A 15 10.94 -4.11 -5.42
N ALA A 16 10.33 -5.12 -6.04
CA ALA A 16 10.89 -6.46 -6.11
C ALA A 16 12.22 -6.52 -6.89
N VAL A 17 12.43 -5.62 -7.88
CA VAL A 17 13.71 -5.48 -8.58
C VAL A 17 14.84 -5.08 -7.61
N GLU A 18 14.52 -4.31 -6.58
CA GLU A 18 15.45 -3.88 -5.54
C GLU A 18 15.48 -4.84 -4.33
N GLY A 19 14.79 -5.98 -4.40
CA GLY A 19 14.68 -6.93 -3.30
C GLY A 19 13.76 -6.48 -2.16
N LEU A 20 12.95 -5.44 -2.39
CA LEU A 20 11.97 -4.94 -1.43
C LEU A 20 10.60 -5.58 -1.67
N HIS A 21 9.94 -5.99 -0.59
CA HIS A 21 8.63 -6.62 -0.63
C HIS A 21 7.67 -5.91 0.31
N ILE A 22 6.47 -5.63 -0.19
CA ILE A 22 5.36 -5.12 0.62
C ILE A 22 4.76 -6.28 1.42
N LYS A 23 4.62 -6.13 2.73
CA LYS A 23 3.96 -7.10 3.61
C LYS A 23 2.46 -7.12 3.35
N SER A 24 1.80 -8.24 3.68
CA SER A 24 0.34 -8.38 3.49
C SER A 24 -0.48 -7.29 4.20
N GLU A 25 -0.03 -6.84 5.36
CA GLU A 25 -0.68 -5.81 6.18
C GLU A 25 -0.55 -4.42 5.53
N GLU A 26 0.64 -4.10 5.00
CA GLU A 26 0.91 -2.88 4.25
C GLU A 26 0.10 -2.83 2.95
N GLU A 27 0.01 -3.95 2.23
CA GLU A 27 -0.84 -4.07 1.04
C GLU A 27 -2.32 -3.84 1.36
N THR A 28 -2.78 -4.36 2.49
CA THR A 28 -4.16 -4.15 2.94
C THR A 28 -4.41 -2.67 3.23
N LEU A 29 -3.49 -2.01 3.95
CA LEU A 29 -3.58 -0.59 4.27
C LEU A 29 -3.61 0.30 3.01
N ILE A 30 -2.72 0.02 2.04
CA ILE A 30 -2.68 0.76 0.77
C ILE A 30 -3.99 0.59 -0.02
N LYS A 31 -4.56 -0.62 -0.03
CA LYS A 31 -5.86 -0.87 -0.69
C LYS A 31 -7.01 -0.14 0.00
N GLU A 32 -7.06 -0.12 1.34
CA GLU A 32 -8.07 0.65 2.08
C GLU A 32 -8.03 2.13 1.70
N PHE A 33 -6.83 2.70 1.60
CA PHE A 33 -6.63 4.09 1.19
C PHE A 33 -7.05 4.34 -0.27
N LEU A 34 -6.59 3.51 -1.20
CA LEU A 34 -6.92 3.65 -2.63
C LEU A 34 -8.42 3.48 -2.93
N GLN A 35 -9.14 2.76 -2.07
CA GLN A 35 -10.59 2.58 -2.14
C GLN A 35 -11.38 3.64 -1.37
N ASN A 36 -10.71 4.68 -0.83
CA ASN A 36 -11.30 5.73 0.01
C ASN A 36 -12.04 5.19 1.26
N LYS A 37 -11.64 4.02 1.78
CA LYS A 37 -12.20 3.46 3.02
C LYS A 37 -11.64 4.14 4.26
N ILE A 38 -10.45 4.72 4.13
CA ILE A 38 -9.76 5.52 5.14
C ILE A 38 -9.25 6.80 4.49
N ASN A 39 -9.13 7.86 5.27
CA ASN A 39 -8.55 9.12 4.81
C ASN A 39 -7.02 9.16 5.01
N ASP A 40 -6.38 10.25 4.56
CA ASP A 40 -4.94 10.46 4.71
C ASP A 40 -4.47 10.37 6.17
N GLU A 41 -5.18 11.01 7.11
CA GLU A 41 -4.81 11.02 8.53
C GLU A 41 -4.79 9.61 9.13
N GLU A 42 -5.81 8.81 8.83
CA GLU A 42 -5.91 7.42 9.25
C GLU A 42 -4.83 6.54 8.61
N PHE A 43 -4.55 6.76 7.32
CA PHE A 43 -3.49 6.05 6.61
C PHE A 43 -2.12 6.31 7.27
N TYR A 44 -1.76 7.57 7.51
CA TYR A 44 -0.49 7.92 8.15
C TYR A 44 -0.38 7.38 9.58
N LYS A 45 -1.46 7.45 10.38
CA LYS A 45 -1.47 6.87 11.73
C LYS A 45 -1.21 5.37 11.70
N LYS A 46 -1.94 4.61 10.86
CA LYS A 46 -1.75 3.16 10.73
C LYS A 46 -0.36 2.82 10.20
N ALA A 47 0.13 3.53 9.18
CA ALA A 47 1.45 3.30 8.61
C ALA A 47 2.59 3.49 9.64
N LEU A 48 2.52 4.53 10.48
CA LEU A 48 3.50 4.76 11.54
C LEU A 48 3.55 3.64 12.59
N THR A 49 2.42 2.98 12.85
CA THR A 49 2.39 1.86 13.80
C THR A 49 3.01 0.58 13.25
N MET A 50 3.14 0.44 11.94
CA MET A 50 3.70 -0.75 11.26
C MET A 50 5.23 -0.76 11.17
N ILE A 51 5.87 0.38 11.44
CA ILE A 51 7.34 0.54 11.41
C ILE A 51 8.00 0.04 12.72
N LYS A 52 7.20 -0.41 13.69
CA LYS A 52 7.68 -0.93 14.98
C LYS A 52 8.07 -2.40 14.95
#